data_AF-W1NI14-F1
#
_entry.id   AF-W1NI14-F1
#
_cell.length_a   1.000
_cell.length_b   1.000
_cell.length_c   1.000
_cell.angle_alpha   90.00
_cell.angle_beta   90.00
_cell.angle_gamma   90.00
#
_symmetry.space_group_name_H-M   'P 1'
#
loop_
_entity.id
_entity.type
_entity.pdbx_description
1 polymer ?
#
loop_
_entity_poly.entity_id
_entity_poly.type
_entity_poly.pdbx_seq_one_letter_code
_entity_poly.pdbx_strand_id
1 'polypeptide(L)'
;MGRAPCCDKQGLKKGPWTPEEDQILVQYINTHGHGSWRSLPKLAGLLRCGKSCRLRWTNYLRPDIKRGPFTPEEEKTIIQLHGLLGNSPIFQPKLTLRNVRMARGLYVHLHVQHELSTHT
;
A
#
# COMPACT_ATOMS: atom_id res chain seq x y z
N MET A 1 -16.92 -8.61 -20.24
CA MET A 1 -15.74 -9.47 -19.97
C MET A 1 -15.42 -9.45 -18.48
N GLY A 2 -15.93 -10.41 -17.73
CA GLY A 2 -15.69 -10.51 -16.29
C GLY A 2 -14.24 -10.91 -16.02
N ARG A 3 -13.51 -10.12 -15.24
CA ARG A 3 -12.15 -10.48 -14.80
C ARG A 3 -12.25 -11.78 -14.00
N ALA A 4 -11.49 -12.80 -14.39
CA ALA A 4 -11.40 -14.03 -13.62
C ALA A 4 -11.08 -13.71 -12.15
N PRO A 5 -11.75 -14.37 -11.18
CA PRO A 5 -11.50 -14.13 -9.77
C PRO A 5 -10.00 -14.32 -9.51
N CYS A 6 -9.37 -13.30 -8.95
CA CYS A 6 -7.92 -13.22 -8.76
C CYS A 6 -7.37 -14.39 -7.90
N CYS A 7 -8.22 -15.10 -7.16
CA CYS A 7 -7.87 -16.13 -6.19
C CYS A 7 -9.03 -17.12 -6.01
N ASP A 8 -8.75 -18.43 -6.07
CA ASP A 8 -9.69 -19.46 -5.64
C ASP A 8 -9.96 -19.30 -4.14
N LYS A 9 -11.24 -19.15 -3.79
CA LYS A 9 -11.67 -18.75 -2.43
C LYS A 9 -11.54 -19.87 -1.38
N GLN A 10 -11.12 -21.08 -1.77
CA GLN A 10 -11.04 -22.24 -0.87
C GLN A 10 -9.72 -22.24 -0.08
N GLY A 11 -9.80 -22.24 1.24
CA GLY A 11 -8.66 -22.46 2.15
C GLY A 11 -7.73 -21.28 2.45
N LEU A 12 -7.95 -20.10 1.83
CA LEU A 12 -7.12 -18.91 2.09
C LEU A 12 -7.42 -18.32 3.47
N LYS A 13 -6.37 -18.10 4.28
CA LYS A 13 -6.49 -17.43 5.58
C LYS A 13 -6.98 -15.99 5.38
N LYS A 14 -8.16 -15.69 5.90
CA LYS A 14 -8.71 -14.34 6.03
C LYS A 14 -8.52 -13.91 7.48
N GLY A 15 -7.71 -12.88 7.70
CA GLY A 15 -7.34 -12.45 9.05
C GLY A 15 -6.09 -11.59 9.06
N PRO A 16 -5.69 -11.06 10.23
CA PRO A 16 -4.46 -10.30 10.39
C PRO A 16 -3.25 -11.11 9.93
N TRP A 17 -2.21 -10.42 9.46
CA TRP A 17 -0.93 -11.04 9.14
C TRP A 17 -0.19 -11.36 10.42
N THR A 18 0.35 -12.58 10.54
CA THR A 18 1.21 -12.94 11.67
C THR A 18 2.67 -12.57 11.35
N PRO A 19 3.52 -12.32 12.35
CA PRO A 19 4.93 -12.00 12.12
C PRO A 19 5.68 -13.11 11.39
N GLU A 20 5.27 -14.37 11.55
CA GLU A 20 5.85 -15.52 10.82
C GLU A 20 5.53 -15.44 9.32
N GLU A 21 4.28 -15.13 8.96
CA GLU A 21 3.88 -14.92 7.56
C GLU A 21 4.64 -13.75 6.93
N ASP A 22 4.86 -12.68 7.70
CA ASP A 22 5.64 -11.52 7.26
C ASP A 22 7.10 -11.88 7.01
N GLN A 23 7.72 -12.65 7.91
CA GLN A 23 9.10 -13.12 7.75
C GLN A 23 9.27 -13.98 6.50
N ILE A 24 8.36 -14.93 6.26
CA ILE A 24 8.36 -15.77 5.05
C ILE A 24 8.26 -14.89 3.79
N LEU A 25 7.36 -13.91 3.80
CA LEU A 25 7.18 -12.99 2.68
C LEU A 25 8.43 -12.15 2.43
N VAL A 26 9.06 -11.61 3.48
CA VAL A 26 10.30 -10.81 3.39
C VAL A 26 11.45 -11.66 2.88
N GLN A 27 11.66 -12.84 3.47
CA GLN A 27 12.74 -13.74 3.10
C GLN A 27 12.63 -14.15 1.63
N TYR A 28 11.43 -14.56 1.19
CA TYR A 28 11.20 -14.94 -0.20
C TYR A 28 11.54 -13.79 -1.17
N ILE A 29 11.09 -12.57 -0.86
CA ILE A 29 11.33 -11.40 -1.72
C ILE A 29 12.80 -10.97 -1.70
N ASN A 30 13.49 -11.07 -0.57
CA ASN A 30 14.91 -10.76 -0.49
C ASN A 30 15.75 -11.77 -1.30
N THR A 31 15.37 -13.05 -1.31
CA THR A 31 16.11 -14.09 -2.03
C THR A 31 15.80 -14.12 -3.53
N HIS A 32 14.53 -13.96 -3.93
CA HIS A 32 14.09 -14.16 -5.33
C HIS A 32 13.56 -12.90 -6.01
N GLY A 33 13.37 -11.80 -5.28
CA GLY A 33 12.59 -10.65 -5.71
C GLY A 33 11.08 -10.91 -5.65
N HIS A 34 10.28 -9.86 -5.89
CA HIS A 34 8.82 -9.97 -5.83
C HIS A 34 8.20 -10.67 -7.06
N GLY A 35 8.89 -10.66 -8.21
CA GLY A 35 8.42 -11.25 -9.47
C GLY A 35 6.93 -11.00 -9.74
N SER A 36 6.18 -12.08 -9.96
CA SER A 36 4.72 -12.08 -10.10
C SER A 36 4.03 -12.35 -8.76
N TRP A 37 3.28 -11.35 -8.28
CA TRP A 37 2.45 -11.48 -7.07
C TRP A 37 1.41 -12.61 -7.13
N ARG A 38 1.03 -13.09 -8.32
CA ARG A 38 0.04 -14.18 -8.46
C ARG A 38 0.62 -15.55 -8.06
N SER A 39 1.88 -15.82 -8.42
CA SER A 39 2.55 -17.08 -8.12
C SER A 39 3.32 -17.04 -6.80
N LEU A 40 3.73 -15.84 -6.36
CA LEU A 40 4.51 -15.65 -5.14
C LEU A 40 3.97 -16.42 -3.93
N PRO A 41 2.67 -16.36 -3.56
CA PRO A 41 2.22 -17.03 -2.34
C PRO A 41 2.38 -18.55 -2.40
N LYS A 42 2.15 -19.15 -3.58
CA LYS A 42 2.33 -20.59 -3.78
C LYS A 42 3.81 -20.99 -3.67
N LEU A 43 4.70 -20.18 -4.24
CA LEU A 43 6.15 -20.42 -4.19
C LEU A 43 6.74 -20.18 -2.80
N ALA A 44 6.22 -19.20 -2.07
CA ALA A 44 6.63 -18.88 -0.70
C ALA A 44 5.99 -19.81 0.35
N GLY A 45 5.09 -20.73 -0.03
CA GLY A 45 4.37 -21.58 0.92
C GLY A 45 3.34 -20.83 1.78
N LEU A 46 2.92 -19.63 1.37
CA LEU A 46 1.93 -18.81 2.07
C LEU A 46 0.51 -19.20 1.65
N LEU A 47 -0.35 -19.49 2.63
CA LEU A 47 -1.80 -19.69 2.45
C LEU A 47 -2.56 -18.37 2.29
N ARG A 48 -1.97 -17.44 1.53
CA ARG A 48 -2.47 -16.09 1.27
C ARG A 48 -2.61 -15.85 -0.21
N CYS A 49 -3.41 -14.84 -0.54
CA CYS A 49 -3.69 -14.48 -1.90
C CYS A 49 -2.64 -13.48 -2.43
N GLY A 50 -2.36 -13.51 -3.73
CA GLY A 50 -1.31 -12.66 -4.32
C GLY A 50 -1.52 -11.16 -4.10
N LYS A 51 -2.78 -10.73 -4.19
CA LYS A 51 -3.18 -9.35 -3.89
C LYS A 51 -2.87 -8.97 -2.44
N SER A 52 -3.10 -9.87 -1.49
CA SER A 52 -2.80 -9.65 -0.07
C SER A 52 -1.30 -9.48 0.15
N CYS A 53 -0.49 -10.38 -0.41
CA CYS A 53 0.97 -10.33 -0.29
C CYS A 53 1.54 -9.02 -0.87
N ARG A 54 1.06 -8.61 -2.05
CA ARG A 54 1.43 -7.32 -2.64
C ARG A 54 1.13 -6.16 -1.69
N LEU A 55 -0.10 -6.08 -1.18
CA LEU A 55 -0.51 -5.01 -0.28
C LEU A 55 0.29 -5.03 1.02
N ARG A 56 0.59 -6.21 1.57
CA ARG A 56 1.39 -6.32 2.80
C ARG A 56 2.80 -5.79 2.58
N TRP A 57 3.45 -6.22 1.50
CA TRP A 57 4.79 -5.76 1.14
C TRP A 57 4.85 -4.25 0.90
N THR A 58 3.99 -3.73 0.02
CA THR A 58 4.05 -2.32 -0.38
C THR A 58 3.61 -1.34 0.71
N ASN A 59 2.84 -1.79 1.69
CA ASN A 59 2.34 -0.91 2.76
C ASN A 59 3.15 -1.03 4.05
N TYR A 60 3.73 -2.20 4.34
CA TYR A 60 4.30 -2.46 5.66
C TYR A 60 5.73 -3.01 5.63
N LEU A 61 6.06 -3.94 4.72
CA LEU A 61 7.32 -4.70 4.84
C LEU A 61 8.48 -4.15 4.01
N ARG A 62 8.22 -3.37 2.96
CA ARG A 62 9.28 -2.84 2.11
C ARG A 62 10.21 -1.90 2.92
N PRO A 63 11.54 -2.09 2.87
CA PRO A 63 12.49 -1.33 3.69
C PRO A 63 12.53 0.16 3.34
N ASP A 64 12.21 0.51 2.10
CA ASP A 64 12.15 1.90 1.65
C ASP A 64 10.98 2.71 2.24
N ILE A 65 10.09 2.09 3.03
CA ILE A 65 8.92 2.77 3.58
C ILE A 65 9.32 3.60 4.80
N LYS A 66 9.23 4.92 4.70
CA LYS A 66 9.39 5.82 5.84
C LYS A 66 8.20 5.65 6.80
N ARG A 67 8.47 5.24 8.05
CA ARG A 67 7.48 5.10 9.13
C ARG A 67 7.65 6.27 10.10
N GLY A 68 6.70 7.21 10.09
CA GLY A 68 6.74 8.40 10.95
C GLY A 68 5.71 9.45 10.53
N PRO A 69 5.56 10.56 11.27
CA PRO A 69 4.74 11.68 10.85
C PRO A 69 5.25 12.26 9.53
N PHE A 70 4.36 12.85 8.75
CA PHE A 70 4.75 13.57 7.54
C PHE A 70 5.48 14.85 7.95
N THR A 71 6.49 15.21 7.17
CA THR A 71 7.11 16.52 7.29
C THR A 71 6.20 17.58 6.66
N PRO A 72 6.19 18.82 7.17
CA PRO A 72 5.35 19.88 6.60
C PRO A 72 5.62 20.12 5.10
N GLU A 73 6.84 19.85 4.63
CA GLU A 73 7.21 19.89 3.21
C GLU A 73 6.52 18.80 2.39
N GLU A 74 6.45 17.57 2.93
CA GLU A 74 5.72 16.47 2.30
C GLU A 74 4.22 16.76 2.25
N GLU A 75 3.65 17.33 3.30
CA GLU A 75 2.23 17.73 3.36
C GLU A 75 1.91 18.78 2.29
N LYS A 76 2.72 19.84 2.20
CA LYS A 76 2.56 20.89 1.20
C LYS A 76 2.67 20.34 -0.22
N THR A 77 3.62 19.44 -0.46
CA THR A 77 3.80 18.78 -1.76
C THR A 77 2.59 17.94 -2.13
N ILE A 78 2.03 17.19 -1.16
CA ILE A 78 0.81 16.38 -1.37
C ILE A 78 -0.38 17.28 -1.77
N ILE A 79 -0.55 18.42 -1.09
CA ILE A 79 -1.64 19.37 -1.37
C ILE A 79 -1.46 20.01 -2.75
N GLN A 80 -0.27 20.56 -3.05
CA GLN A 80 0.01 21.24 -4.32
C GLN A 80 -0.21 20.30 -5.52
N LEU A 81 0.31 19.09 -5.40
CA LEU A 81 0.22 18.11 -6.46
C LEU A 81 -1.21 17.59 -6.69
N HIS A 82 -2.01 17.50 -5.63
CA HIS A 82 -3.43 17.17 -5.76
C HIS A 82 -4.20 18.29 -6.48
N GLY A 83 -3.94 19.56 -6.13
CA GLY A 83 -4.55 20.70 -6.83
C GLY A 83 -4.23 20.73 -8.33
N LEU A 84 -3.07 20.20 -8.74
CA LEU A 84 -2.65 20.13 -10.14
C LEU A 84 -3.23 18.92 -10.89
N LEU A 85 -3.40 17.76 -10.25
CA LEU A 85 -3.62 16.47 -10.93
C LEU A 85 -4.87 15.69 -10.46
N GLY A 86 -5.56 16.17 -9.43
CA GLY A 86 -6.80 15.61 -8.89
C GLY A 86 -6.67 14.21 -8.28
N ASN A 87 -7.81 13.52 -8.11
CA ASN A 87 -7.93 12.20 -7.45
C ASN A 87 -7.45 11.01 -8.30
N SER A 88 -6.42 11.17 -9.12
CA SER A 88 -5.91 10.09 -9.96
C SER A 88 -5.21 8.99 -9.14
N PRO A 89 -5.57 7.70 -9.27
CA PRO A 89 -5.02 6.60 -8.47
C PRO A 89 -3.53 6.32 -8.73
N ILE A 90 -2.93 6.96 -9.75
CA ILE A 90 -1.53 6.81 -10.17
C ILE A 90 -0.59 7.60 -9.22
N PHE A 91 -1.12 8.53 -8.42
CA PHE A 91 -0.35 9.48 -7.61
C PHE A 91 0.54 8.88 -6.51
N GLN A 92 0.24 7.66 -6.08
CA GLN A 92 0.57 7.24 -4.72
C GLN A 92 1.91 6.51 -4.48
N PRO A 93 2.65 5.94 -5.46
CA PRO A 93 3.86 5.18 -5.11
C PRO A 93 5.18 5.96 -5.22
N LYS A 94 5.24 7.05 -5.99
CA LYS A 94 6.54 7.63 -6.38
C LYS A 94 7.04 8.79 -5.52
N LEU A 95 6.16 9.58 -4.92
CA LEU A 95 6.57 10.84 -4.29
C LEU A 95 6.91 10.75 -2.81
N THR A 96 6.33 9.83 -2.06
CA THR A 96 6.47 9.86 -0.60
C THR A 96 7.27 8.71 -0.01
N LEU A 97 7.58 7.65 -0.75
CA LEU A 97 8.14 6.41 -0.18
C LEU A 97 7.41 6.01 1.13
N ARG A 98 6.12 6.34 1.25
CA ARG A 98 5.31 6.18 2.47
C ARG A 98 4.12 5.29 2.17
N ASN A 99 3.52 4.74 3.23
CA ASN A 99 2.40 3.83 3.14
C ASN A 99 1.23 4.49 2.38
N VAL A 100 0.83 3.90 1.26
CA VAL A 100 -0.23 4.35 0.36
C VAL A 100 -1.56 4.57 1.10
N ARG A 101 -1.86 3.77 2.14
CA ARG A 101 -3.03 3.98 3.01
C ARG A 101 -2.90 5.22 3.88
N MET A 102 -1.72 5.46 4.46
CA MET A 102 -1.48 6.63 5.30
C MET A 102 -1.55 7.92 4.49
N ALA A 103 -0.94 7.95 3.29
CA ALA A 103 -1.00 9.10 2.40
C ALA A 103 -2.45 9.43 1.97
N ARG A 104 -3.29 8.42 1.71
CA ARG A 104 -4.73 8.61 1.47
C ARG A 104 -5.45 9.19 2.69
N GLY A 105 -5.18 8.68 3.89
CA GLY A 105 -5.81 9.17 5.11
C GLY A 105 -5.44 10.62 5.43
N LEU A 106 -4.16 10.96 5.30
CA LEU A 106 -3.67 12.34 5.49
C LEU A 106 -4.32 13.30 4.50
N TYR A 107 -4.46 12.91 3.23
CA TYR A 107 -5.17 13.71 2.23
C TYR A 107 -6.63 13.98 2.63
N VAL A 108 -7.38 12.95 3.04
CA VAL A 108 -8.79 13.13 3.44
C VAL A 108 -8.87 14.08 4.65
N HIS A 109 -7.94 13.97 5.60
CA HIS A 109 -7.88 14.86 6.75
C HIS A 109 -7.55 16.30 6.36
N LEU A 110 -6.49 16.51 5.58
CA LEU A 110 -6.04 17.83 5.14
C LEU A 110 -7.06 18.51 4.22
N HIS A 111 -7.74 17.77 3.35
CA HIS A 111 -8.80 18.31 2.50
C HIS A 111 -10.00 18.79 3.33
N VAL A 112 -10.42 18.01 4.35
CA VAL A 112 -11.47 18.45 5.28
C VAL A 112 -11.03 19.71 6.04
N GLN A 113 -9.76 19.81 6.45
CA GLN A 113 -9.26 20.99 7.13
C GLN A 113 -9.17 22.22 6.21
N HIS A 114 -8.76 22.05 4.95
CA HIS A 114 -8.71 23.14 3.97
C HIS A 114 -10.12 23.67 3.65
N GLU A 115 -11.10 22.78 3.44
CA GLU A 115 -12.50 23.18 3.18
C GLU A 115 -13.12 23.95 4.36
N LEU A 116 -12.76 23.59 5.59
CA LEU A 116 -13.17 24.31 6.80
C LEU A 116 -12.50 25.69 6.91
N SER A 117 -11.25 25.85 6.46
CA SER A 117 -10.55 27.14 6.47
C SER A 117 -11.00 28.09 5.38
N THR A 118 -11.50 27.61 4.24
CA THR A 118 -11.98 28.45 3.13
C THR A 118 -13.43 28.95 3.29
N HIS A 119 -14.15 28.47 4.30
CA HIS A 119 -15.55 28.83 4.58
C HIS A 119 -15.73 29.75 5.81
N THR A 120 -14.65 30.39 6.25
CA THR A 120 -14.63 31.49 7.24
C THR A 120 -14.00 32.72 6.62
#